data_AF-A0A4P5ZBI2-F1
#
_entry.id   AF-A0A4P5ZBI2-F1
#
_cell.length_a   1.000
_cell.length_b   1.000
_cell.length_c   1.000
_cell.angle_alpha   90.00
_cell.angle_beta   90.00
_cell.angle_gamma   90.00
#
_symmetry.space_group_name_H-M   'P 1'
#
loop_
_entity.id
_entity.type
_entity.pdbx_description
1 polymer ?
#
loop_
_entity_poly.entity_id
_entity_poly.type
_entity_poly.pdbx_seq_one_letter_code
_entity_poly.pdbx_strand_id
1 'polypeptide(L)' 'MIQTTIKNQLTFEEYLTYDDATDNRYELEDGELIPMNPPTFRHAFIVSFLTDVLTTQIKQLSLPWKILSGIGVTSKK' A
#
# COMPACT_ATOMS: atom_id res chain seq x y z
N MET A 1 -17.25 6.86 18.21
CA MET A 1 -17.12 5.69 19.09
C MET A 1 -15.79 5.03 18.78
N ILE A 2 -14.92 4.87 19.78
CA ILE A 2 -13.58 4.29 19.62
C ILE A 2 -13.72 2.80 19.92
N GLN A 3 -13.72 1.96 18.88
CA GLN A 3 -13.77 0.51 19.02
C GLN A 3 -12.34 0.03 19.30
N THR A 4 -11.98 -0.11 20.58
CA THR A 4 -10.71 -0.70 21.00
C THR A 4 -10.87 -2.22 20.97
N THR A 5 -10.66 -2.83 19.81
CA THR A 5 -10.55 -4.29 19.70
C THR A 5 -9.16 -4.69 20.19
N ILE A 6 -9.08 -5.69 21.08
CA ILE A 6 -7.80 -6.29 21.52
C ILE A 6 -7.12 -6.83 20.26
N LYS A 7 -6.18 -6.07 19.68
CA LYS A 7 -5.42 -6.49 18.49
C LYS A 7 -4.36 -7.49 18.95
N ASN A 8 -4.56 -8.77 18.64
CA ASN A 8 -3.41 -9.66 18.52
C ASN A 8 -2.50 -9.04 17.46
N GLN A 9 -1.29 -8.65 17.85
CA GLN A 9 -0.29 -8.16 16.91
C GLN A 9 0.06 -9.30 15.95
N LEU A 10 -0.18 -9.09 14.65
CA LEU A 10 0.11 -10.05 13.60
C LEU A 10 1.59 -9.97 13.22
N THR A 11 2.21 -11.13 13.06
CA THR A 11 3.47 -11.24 12.33
C THR A 11 3.25 -11.01 10.82
N PHE A 12 4.34 -10.79 10.09
CA PHE A 12 4.26 -10.61 8.64
C PHE A 12 3.76 -11.89 7.95
N GLU A 13 4.19 -13.06 8.41
CA GLU A 13 3.77 -14.36 7.90
C GLU A 13 2.27 -14.59 8.11
N GLU A 14 1.74 -14.25 9.30
CA GLU A 14 0.31 -14.33 9.58
C GLU A 14 -0.49 -13.35 8.71
N TYR A 15 0.02 -12.13 8.52
CA TYR A 15 -0.59 -11.14 7.63
C TYR A 15 -0.68 -11.63 6.18
N LEU A 16 0.35 -12.30 5.65
CA LEU A 16 0.34 -12.82 4.27
C LEU A 16 -0.77 -13.86 4.03
N THR A 17 -1.22 -14.53 5.08
CA THR A 17 -2.32 -15.52 5.02
C THR A 17 -3.61 -15.02 5.66
N TYR A 18 -3.66 -13.74 6.06
CA TYR A 18 -4.84 -13.17 6.71
C TYR A 18 -5.99 -13.04 5.72
N ASP A 19 -7.16 -13.57 6.11
CA ASP A 19 -8.40 -13.49 5.38
C ASP A 19 -9.54 -13.32 6.40
N ASP A 20 -10.27 -12.20 6.33
CA ASP A 20 -11.43 -11.92 7.17
C ASP A 20 -12.75 -12.32 6.49
N ALA A 21 -12.68 -13.10 5.40
CA ALA A 21 -13.77 -13.48 4.52
C ALA A 21 -14.49 -12.29 3.87
N THR A 22 -13.79 -11.16 3.74
CA THR A 22 -14.26 -9.97 3.02
C THR A 22 -13.31 -9.62 1.88
N ASP A 23 -13.69 -8.62 1.06
CA ASP A 23 -12.82 -8.06 0.01
C ASP A 23 -12.02 -6.83 0.53
N ASN A 24 -11.93 -6.66 1.85
CA ASN A 24 -11.18 -5.58 2.45
C ASN A 24 -9.67 -5.77 2.23
N ARG A 25 -8.99 -4.67 1.93
CA ARG A 25 -7.53 -4.62 1.87
C ARG A 25 -7.00 -3.98 3.14
N TYR A 26 -5.86 -4.46 3.60
CA TYR A 26 -5.18 -3.91 4.78
C TYR A 26 -3.71 -3.65 4.48
N GLU A 27 -3.10 -2.75 5.24
CA GLU A 27 -1.65 -2.61 5.40
C GLU A 27 -1.27 -3.11 6.79
N LEU A 28 -0.09 -3.71 6.93
CA LEU A 28 0.45 -4.13 8.22
C LEU A 28 1.40 -3.04 8.75
N GLU A 29 1.02 -2.37 9.84
CA GLU A 29 1.80 -1.34 10.52
C GLU A 29 2.04 -1.75 11.97
N ASP A 30 3.30 -2.01 12.36
CA ASP A 30 3.68 -2.43 13.73
C ASP A 30 2.83 -3.59 14.31
N GLY A 31 2.52 -4.57 13.46
CA GLY A 31 1.70 -5.73 13.80
C GLY A 31 0.20 -5.48 13.77
N GLU A 32 -0.23 -4.29 13.38
CA GLU A 32 -1.63 -3.92 13.27
C GLU A 32 -2.12 -3.89 11.82
N LEU A 33 -3.33 -4.38 11.57
CA LEU A 33 -4.01 -4.19 10.29
C LEU A 33 -4.64 -2.80 10.23
N ILE A 34 -4.25 -2.04 9.20
CA ILE A 34 -4.77 -0.74 8.87
C ILE A 34 -5.60 -0.86 7.59
N PRO A 35 -6.92 -0.57 7.60
CA PRO A 35 -7.75 -0.69 6.41
C PRO A 35 -7.30 0.25 5.28
N MET A 36 -7.12 -0.30 4.08
CA MET A 36 -6.86 0.45 2.86
C MET A 36 -8.17 0.68 2.12
N ASN A 37 -8.73 1.88 2.26
CA ASN A 37 -9.94 2.25 1.54
C ASN A 37 -9.73 2.18 0.02
N PRO A 38 -10.72 1.69 -0.76
CA PRO A 38 -10.63 1.68 -2.21
C PRO A 38 -10.34 3.08 -2.77
N PRO A 39 -9.45 3.20 -3.76
CA PRO A 39 -9.15 4.48 -4.36
C PRO A 39 -10.36 5.05 -5.11
N THR A 40 -10.56 6.36 -5.00
CA THR A 40 -11.53 7.06 -5.86
C THR A 40 -10.98 7.26 -7.27
N PHE A 41 -11.85 7.57 -8.25
CA PHE A 41 -11.40 7.95 -9.59
C PHE A 41 -10.43 9.15 -9.58
N ARG A 42 -10.67 10.13 -8.70
CA ARG A 42 -9.78 11.29 -8.56
C ARG A 42 -8.38 10.86 -8.09
N HIS A 43 -8.31 9.95 -7.13
CA HIS A 43 -7.03 9.36 -6.71
C HIS A 43 -6.32 8.69 -7.88
N ALA A 44 -7.02 7.88 -8.67
CA ALA A 44 -6.45 7.22 -9.84
C ALA A 44 -5.87 8.21 -10.87
N PHE A 45 -6.58 9.32 -11.15
CA PHE A 45 -6.06 10.36 -12.05
C PHE A 45 -4.80 11.05 -11.51
N ILE A 46 -4.76 11.35 -10.20
CA ILE A 46 -3.57 11.95 -9.59
C ILE A 46 -2.37 11.00 -9.67
N VAL A 47 -2.56 9.71 -9.35
CA VAL A 47 -1.49 8.71 -9.45
C VAL A 47 -0.98 8.56 -10.89
N SER A 48 -1.88 8.55 -11.88
CA SER A 48 -1.51 8.50 -13.30
C SER A 48 -0.68 9.71 -13.69
N PHE A 49 -1.15 10.92 -13.37
CA PHE A 49 -0.44 12.16 -13.69
C PHE A 49 0.97 12.18 -13.07
N LEU A 50 1.09 11.82 -11.79
CA LEU A 50 2.39 11.78 -11.11
C LEU A 50 3.32 10.72 -11.72
N THR A 51 2.79 9.54 -12.07
CA THR A 51 3.56 8.49 -12.75
C THR A 51 4.12 8.99 -14.07
N ASP A 52 3.34 9.70 -14.88
CA ASP A 52 3.76 10.22 -16.17
C ASP A 52 4.86 11.28 -16.03
N VAL A 53 4.66 12.25 -15.12
CA VAL A 53 5.62 13.33 -14.86
C VAL A 53 6.96 12.76 -14.39
N LEU A 54 6.93 11.90 -13.37
CA LEU A 54 8.14 11.33 -12.79
C LEU A 54 8.82 10.36 -13.76
N THR A 55 8.08 9.56 -14.53
CA THR A 55 8.66 8.68 -15.57
C THR A 55 9.38 9.49 -16.63
N THR A 56 8.81 10.63 -17.02
CA THR A 56 9.45 11.55 -17.97
C THR A 56 10.77 12.08 -17.42
N GLN A 57 10.79 12.53 -16.15
CA GLN A 57 12.02 13.02 -15.52
C GLN A 57 13.09 11.93 -15.34
N ILE A 58 12.70 10.72 -14.92
CA ILE A 58 13.62 9.57 -14.79
C ILE A 58 14.32 9.29 -16.12
N LYS A 59 13.55 9.29 -17.23
CA LYS A 59 14.10 9.09 -18.58
C LYS A 59 15.04 10.21 -18.99
N GLN A 60 14.67 11.48 -18.80
CA GLN A 60 15.51 12.62 -19.15
C GLN A 60 16.85 12.61 -18.41
N LEU A 61 16.83 12.22 -17.12
CA LEU A 61 18.01 12.14 -16.28
C LEU A 61 18.80 10.83 -16.42
N SER A 62 18.32 9.89 -17.25
CA SER A 62 18.92 8.56 -17.42
C SER A 62 19.10 7.79 -16.10
N LEU A 63 18.13 7.92 -15.19
CA LEU A 63 18.18 7.29 -13.87
C LEU A 63 17.68 5.83 -13.94
N PRO A 64 18.26 4.91 -13.15
CA PRO A 64 17.86 3.50 -13.12
C PRO A 64 16.64 3.25 -12.22
N TRP A 65 15.70 4.20 -12.17
CA TRP A 65 14.55 4.14 -11.26
C TRP A 65 13.29 3.70 -11.99
N LYS A 66 12.39 3.05 -11.24
CA LYS A 66 11.07 2.63 -11.71
C LYS A 66 10.02 3.05 -10.69
N ILE A 67 8.90 3.56 -11.20
CA ILE A 67 7.75 3.93 -10.38
C ILE A 67 6.83 2.73 -10.27
N LEU A 68 6.38 2.45 -9.06
CA LEU A 68 5.42 1.40 -8.73
C LEU A 68 4.34 2.03 -7.86
N SER A 69 3.09 1.62 -8.04
CA SER A 69 1.93 2.10 -7.29
C SER A 69 1.03 0.93 -6.90
N GLY A 70 0.43 1.00 -5.71
CA GLY A 70 -0.49 -0.04 -5.23
C GLY A 70 0.20 -1.35 -4.80
N ILE A 71 1.52 -1.32 -4.58
CA ILE A 71 2.29 -2.46 -4.10
C ILE A 71 2.51 -2.36 -2.59
N GLY A 72 2.48 -3.50 -1.90
CA GLY A 72 2.99 -3.59 -0.53
C GLY A 72 4.52 -3.72 -0.56
N VAL A 73 5.21 -2.95 0.26
CA VAL A 73 6.67 -3.04 0.41
C VAL A 73 6.98 -3.52 1.81
N THR A 74 7.82 -4.55 1.91
CA THR A 74 8.39 -4.99 3.18
C THR A 74 9.91 -4.84 3.09
N SER A 75 10.49 -4.11 4.04
CA SER A 75 11.93 -4.23 4.27
C SER A 75 12.13 -5.48 5.10
N LYS A 76 12.29 -6.64 4.45
CA LYS A 76 12.85 -7.79 5.16
C LYS A 76 14.20 -7.35 5.75
N LYS A 77 14.30 -7.33 7.07
CA LYS A 77 15.60 -7.49 7.74
C LYS A 77 16.02 -8.94 7.63
#